data_AF-A0A946DEM7-F1
#
_entry.id   AF-A0A946DEM7-F1
#
_cell.length_a   1.000
_cell.length_b   1.000
_cell.length_c   1.000
_cell.angle_alpha   90.00
_cell.angle_beta   90.00
_cell.angle_gamma   90.00
#
_symmetry.space_group_name_H-M   'P 1'
#
loop_
_entity.id
_entity.type
_entity.pdbx_description
1 polymer ?
#
loop_
_entity_poly.entity_id
_entity_poly.type
_entity_poly.pdbx_seq_one_letter_code
_entity_poly.pdbx_strand_id
1 'polypeptide(L)' 'MNNSNELLSVTDLKVQFDIYPKGAMPWTSPDKLKAVDGVNFTLNKGETLGIVG' A
#
# COMPACT_ATOMS: atom_id res chain seq x y z
N MET A 1 23.52 4.04 22.48
CA MET A 1 23.32 4.93 21.31
C MET A 1 22.35 4.21 20.38
N ASN A 2 21.11 4.69 20.26
CA ASN A 2 20.14 4.09 19.33
C ASN A 2 20.51 4.53 17.91
N ASN A 3 21.42 3.76 17.31
CA ASN A 3 21.90 4.03 15.96
C ASN A 3 21.04 3.26 14.95
N SER A 4 19.72 3.47 15.00
CA SER A 4 18.83 2.93 13.98
C SER A 4 19.08 3.71 12.69
N ASN A 5 19.88 3.10 11.81
CA ASN A 5 20.12 3.56 10.43
C ASN A 5 18.85 3.51 9.57
N GLU A 6 17.76 2.99 10.10
CA GLU A 6 16.43 3.00 9.51
C GLU A 6 15.92 4.43 9.30
N LEU A 7 15.54 4.72 8.06
CA LEU A 7 14.94 5.99 7.64
C LEU A 7 13.42 5.87 7.56
N LEU A 8 12.92 4.73 7.08
CA LEU A 8 11.49 4.44 6.94
C LEU A 8 11.24 2.96 7.22
N SER A 9 10.26 2.68 8.07
CA SER A 9 9.74 1.34 8.33
C SER A 9 8.29 1.28 7.87
N VAL A 10 7.96 0.37 6.97
CA VAL A 10 6.60 0.15 6.47
C VAL A 10 6.20 -1.28 6.79
N THR A 11 5.06 -1.42 7.46
CA THR A 11 4.46 -2.70 7.82
C THR A 11 3.01 -2.74 7.36
N ASP A 12 2.63 -3.84 6.72
CA ASP A 12 1.30 -4.18 6.23
C ASP A 12 0.66 -3.06 5.39
N LEU A 13 1.43 -2.43 4.50
CA LEU A 13 0.91 -1.40 3.61
C LEU A 13 -0.16 -1.99 2.70
N LYS A 14 -1.37 -1.45 2.81
CA LYS A 14 -2.53 -1.82 2.01
C LYS A 14 -3.17 -0.58 1.42
N VAL A 15 -3.49 -0.66 0.13
CA VAL A 15 -4.25 0.37 -0.59
C VAL A 15 -5.37 -0.34 -1.33
N GLN A 16 -6.60 -0.02 -0.98
CA GLN A 16 -7.80 -0.66 -1.52
C GLN A 16 -8.81 0.39 -1.99
N PHE A 17 -9.53 0.08 -3.05
CA PHE A 17 -10.55 0.94 -3.64
C PHE A 17 -11.87 0.19 -3.80
N ASP A 18 -12.96 0.90 -3.60
CA ASP A 18 -14.32 0.40 -3.83
C ASP A 18 -14.75 0.77 -5.24
N ILE A 19 -14.89 -0.24 -6.10
CA ILE A 19 -15.24 -0.07 -7.50
C ILE A 19 -16.69 -0.45 -7.70
N TYR A 20 -17.49 0.53 -8.11
CA TYR A 20 -18.89 0.32 -8.42
C TYR A 20 -19.05 0.01 -9.91
N PRO A 21 -19.71 -1.11 -10.27
CA PRO A 21 -20.03 -1.40 -11.65
C PRO A 21 -20.84 -0.28 -12.29
N LYS A 22 -20.64 -0.04 -13.59
CA LYS A 22 -21.38 0.98 -14.32
C LYS A 22 -22.88 0.65 -14.29
N GLY A 23 -23.71 1.60 -13.85
CA GLY A 23 -25.15 1.42 -13.72
C GLY A 23 -25.59 0.64 -12.48
N ALA A 24 -24.69 0.43 -11.51
CA ALA A 24 -25.04 -0.17 -10.23
C ALA A 24 -26.10 0.66 -9.49
N MET A 25 -27.03 -0.02 -8.83
CA MET A 25 -28.04 0.62 -7.99
C MET A 25 -27.41 1.07 -6.66
N PRO A 26 -27.99 2.06 -5.95
CA PRO A 26 -27.41 2.60 -4.71
C PRO A 26 -27.18 1.57 -3.58
N TRP A 27 -27.83 0.40 -3.65
CA TRP A 27 -27.69 -0.70 -2.68
C TRP A 27 -26.73 -1.81 -3.13
N THR A 28 -26.16 -1.73 -4.34
CA THR A 28 -25.22 -2.73 -4.84
C THR A 28 -23.90 -2.63 -4.09
N SER A 29 -23.42 -3.74 -3.53
CA SER A 29 -22.11 -3.79 -2.88
C SER A 29 -20.97 -3.56 -3.90
N PRO A 30 -19.94 -2.77 -3.55
CA PRO A 30 -18.81 -2.53 -4.44
C PRO A 30 -17.86 -3.72 -4.49
N ASP A 31 -17.18 -3.88 -5.62
CA ASP A 31 -16.02 -4.75 -5.73
C ASP A 31 -14.81 -4.12 -5.05
N LYS A 32 -13.99 -4.93 -4.38
CA LYS A 32 -12.76 -4.46 -3.72
C LYS A 32 -11.56 -4.63 -4.65
N LEU A 33 -11.02 -3.54 -5.15
CA LEU A 33 -9.75 -3.51 -5.87
C LEU A 33 -8.60 -3.33 -4.89
N LYS A 34 -7.71 -4.32 -4.80
CA LYS A 34 -6.47 -4.23 -4.00
C LYS A 34 -5.33 -3.71 -4.86
N ALA A 35 -4.95 -2.44 -4.70
CA ALA A 35 -3.84 -1.84 -5.44
C ALA A 35 -2.48 -2.11 -4.78
N VAL A 36 -2.45 -2.23 -3.46
CA VAL A 36 -1.29 -2.72 -2.68
C VAL A 36 -1.85 -3.65 -1.61
N ASP A 37 -1.26 -4.84 -1.43
CA ASP A 37 -1.75 -5.84 -0.46
C ASP A 37 -0.62 -6.36 0.44
N GLY A 38 -0.47 -5.74 1.62
CA GLY A 38 0.33 -6.27 2.73
C GLY A 38 1.84 -6.18 2.52
N VAL A 39 2.32 -5.07 1.95
CA VAL A 39 3.76 -4.89 1.69
C VAL A 39 4.49 -4.45 2.95
N ASN A 40 5.61 -5.12 3.24
CA ASN A 40 6.53 -4.79 4.33
C ASN A 40 7.89 -4.42 3.76
N PHE A 41 8.48 -3.30 4.18
CA PHE A 41 9.87 -2.97 3.87
C PHE A 41 10.45 -1.96 4.86
N THR A 42 11.77 -1.97 4.97
CA THR A 42 12.56 -0.95 5.64
C THR A 42 13.47 -0.29 4.62
N LEU A 43 13.55 1.04 4.63
CA LEU A 43 14.53 1.82 3.89
C LEU A 43 15.50 2.45 4.89
N ASN A 44 16.80 2.22 4.72
CA ASN A 44 17.83 2.82 5.56
C ASN A 44 18.36 4.13 4.95
N LYS A 45 18.99 4.96 5.77
CA LYS A 45 19.64 6.19 5.32
C LYS A 45 20.74 5.88 4.30
N GLY A 46 20.68 6.56 3.15
CA GLY A 46 21.66 6.39 2.06
C GLY A 46 21.27 5.31 1.03
N GLU A 47 20.22 4.52 1.28
CA GLU A 47 19.65 3.62 0.28
C GLU A 47 18.69 4.36 -0.66
N THR A 48 18.55 3.86 -1.88
CA THR A 48 17.53 4.32 -2.85
C THR A 48 16.55 3.20 -3.14
N LEU A 49 15.26 3.44 -2.89
CA LEU A 49 14.19 2.49 -3.23
C LEU A 49 13.67 2.78 -4.63
N GLY A 50 13.89 1.86 -5.57
CA GLY A 50 13.26 1.89 -6.90
C GLY A 50 11.96 1.09 -6.90
N ILE A 51 10.87 1.71 -7.34
CA ILE A 51 9.59 1.04 -7.59
C ILE A 51 9.50 0.76 -9.10
N VAL A 52 9.31 -0.51 -9.47
CA VAL A 52 9.16 -0.95 -10.86
C VAL A 52 7.85 -1.72 -11.03
N GLY A 53 7.31 -1.71 -12.25
CA GLY A 53 6.08 -2.40 -12.62
C GLY A 53 6.33 -3.65 -13.43
#